data_AF-A0A076NEG6-F1
#
_entry.id   AF-A0A076NEG6-F1
#
_cell.length_a   1.000
_cell.length_b   1.000
_cell.length_c   1.000
_cell.angle_alpha   90.00
_cell.angle_beta   90.00
_cell.angle_gamma   90.00
#
_symmetry.space_group_name_H-M   'P 1'
#
loop_
_entity.id
_entity.type
_entity.pdbx_description
1 polymer ?
#
loop_
_entity_poly.entity_id
_entity_poly.type
_entity_poly.pdbx_seq_one_letter_code
_entity_poly.pdbx_strand_id
1 'polypeptide(L)'
;MDRALIREKNQELRELGRKICNTCGVEQDLNTDFQPDKRLLDGRAGRCRTCANKQLQTSRAAADGLAYALERGHRRAREAGLPAIKFTRAELLVYWDDLGINPWECFHTGVQLRREPGYPNSRTFDHVQPLSVPGTAGHVIENVVPCSRDYNRHKSATSAVLAVLNRDPEQYPGVEYPGPVDEHGNPLAPALVEWSDSDREPVVISLDSEGKQVLA
;
A
#
# COMPACT_ATOMS: atom_id res chain seq x y z
N MET A 1 15.90 3.10 -31.37
CA MET A 1 17.34 2.81 -31.31
C MET A 1 17.58 1.38 -31.71
N ASP A 2 18.57 1.14 -32.56
CA ASP A 2 18.96 -0.20 -32.97
C ASP A 2 19.70 -0.90 -31.83
N ARG A 3 19.15 -2.03 -31.37
CA ARG A 3 19.73 -2.82 -30.27
C ARG A 3 20.99 -3.57 -30.70
N ALA A 4 21.16 -3.87 -31.99
CA ALA A 4 22.37 -4.52 -32.50
C ALA A 4 23.55 -3.54 -32.42
N LEU A 5 23.36 -2.32 -32.93
CA LEU A 5 24.36 -1.26 -32.89
C LEU A 5 24.80 -0.90 -31.45
N ILE A 6 23.86 -0.88 -30.50
CA ILE A 6 24.19 -0.64 -29.09
C ILE A 6 25.04 -1.76 -28.50
N ARG A 7 24.78 -3.02 -28.87
CA ARG A 7 25.56 -4.17 -28.36
C ARG A 7 27.00 -4.11 -28.85
N GLU A 8 27.18 -3.81 -30.13
CA GLU A 8 28.51 -3.66 -30.76
C GLU A 8 29.30 -2.53 -30.09
N LYS A 9 28.71 -1.32 -30.00
CA LYS A 9 29.36 -0.20 -29.28
C LYS A 9 29.64 -0.50 -27.81
N ASN A 10 28.78 -1.24 -27.14
CA ASN A 10 29.00 -1.63 -25.75
C ASN A 10 30.14 -2.64 -25.58
N GLN A 11 30.52 -3.35 -26.63
CA GLN A 11 31.69 -4.21 -26.58
C GLN A 11 32.97 -3.37 -26.55
N GLU A 12 33.04 -2.33 -27.38
CA GLU A 12 34.16 -1.38 -27.45
C GLU A 12 34.28 -0.54 -26.15
N LEU A 13 33.16 0.01 -25.67
CA LEU A 13 33.15 0.91 -24.50
C LEU A 13 33.53 0.25 -23.17
N ARG A 14 33.47 -1.08 -23.09
CA ARG A 14 33.80 -1.82 -21.86
C ARG A 14 35.25 -1.63 -21.43
N GLU A 15 36.16 -1.58 -22.39
CA GLU A 15 37.59 -1.36 -22.11
C GLU A 15 37.82 0.02 -21.48
N LEU A 16 36.93 0.98 -21.76
CA LEU A 16 36.92 2.32 -21.19
C LEU A 16 36.08 2.44 -19.91
N GLY A 17 35.55 1.32 -19.39
CA GLY A 17 34.68 1.31 -18.21
C GLY A 17 33.32 1.97 -18.44
N ARG A 18 32.85 2.04 -19.69
CA ARG A 18 31.61 2.72 -20.07
C ARG A 18 30.61 1.79 -20.77
N LYS A 19 29.34 2.21 -20.79
CA LYS A 19 28.25 1.47 -21.43
C LYS A 19 27.09 2.39 -21.82
N ILE A 20 26.52 2.17 -23.00
CA ILE A 20 25.29 2.77 -23.48
C ILE A 20 24.09 2.00 -22.94
N CYS A 21 23.19 2.71 -22.26
CA CYS A 21 21.91 2.18 -21.81
C CYS A 21 21.01 1.84 -23.01
N ASN A 22 20.53 0.61 -23.10
CA ASN A 22 19.64 0.17 -24.19
C ASN A 22 18.22 0.77 -24.15
N THR A 23 17.91 1.55 -23.11
CA THR A 23 16.62 2.23 -22.92
C THR A 23 16.71 3.71 -23.27
N CYS A 24 17.62 4.47 -22.63
CA CYS A 24 17.75 5.91 -22.88
C CYS A 24 18.82 6.28 -23.92
N GLY A 25 19.71 5.37 -24.29
CA GLY A 25 20.74 5.61 -25.31
C GLY A 25 21.94 6.42 -24.84
N VAL A 26 21.98 6.77 -23.55
CA VAL A 26 23.06 7.56 -22.97
C VAL A 26 24.22 6.64 -22.58
N GLU A 27 25.43 7.04 -22.95
CA GLU A 27 26.69 6.46 -22.49
C GLU A 27 26.99 6.91 -21.06
N GLN A 28 27.23 5.94 -20.17
CA GLN A 28 27.36 6.14 -18.73
C GLN A 28 28.44 5.22 -18.15
N ASP A 29 28.81 5.44 -16.88
CA ASP A 29 29.83 4.63 -16.21
C ASP A 29 29.29 3.21 -15.92
N LEU A 30 30.04 2.20 -16.33
CA LEU A 30 29.63 0.79 -16.25
C LEU A 30 29.43 0.33 -14.80
N ASN A 31 30.23 0.84 -13.86
CA ASN A 31 30.31 0.33 -12.51
C ASN A 31 29.34 1.03 -11.55
N THR A 32 29.10 2.32 -11.75
CA THR A 32 28.23 3.14 -10.89
C THR A 32 26.80 3.18 -11.43
N ASP A 33 26.60 3.35 -12.74
CA ASP A 33 25.28 3.65 -13.31
C ASP A 33 24.48 2.40 -13.70
N PHE A 34 25.08 1.21 -13.67
CA PHE A 34 24.42 -0.05 -13.99
C PHE A 34 24.40 -1.01 -12.79
N GLN A 35 23.28 -1.73 -12.62
CA GLN A 35 23.16 -2.75 -11.57
C GLN A 35 23.92 -4.02 -11.99
N PRO A 36 24.51 -4.76 -11.02
CA PRO A 36 25.08 -6.08 -11.29
C PRO A 36 24.01 -7.04 -11.82
N ASP A 37 24.33 -7.77 -12.89
CA ASP A 37 23.54 -8.88 -13.42
C ASP A 37 24.47 -10.00 -13.90
N LYS A 38 24.69 -10.99 -13.04
CA LYS A 38 25.63 -12.10 -13.27
C LYS A 38 25.24 -13.01 -14.46
N ARG A 39 24.03 -12.84 -15.01
CA ARG A 39 23.55 -13.64 -16.15
C ARG A 39 24.05 -13.09 -17.49
N LEU A 40 24.53 -11.85 -17.51
CA LEU A 40 25.03 -11.19 -18.71
C LEU A 40 26.56 -11.31 -18.77
N LEU A 41 27.11 -11.39 -19.98
CA LEU A 41 28.54 -11.54 -20.26
C LEU A 41 29.42 -10.46 -19.59
N ASP A 42 28.88 -9.26 -19.38
CA ASP A 42 29.58 -8.16 -18.70
C ASP A 42 29.23 -8.02 -17.22
N GLY A 43 28.43 -8.93 -16.67
CA GLY A 43 28.02 -8.87 -15.27
C GLY A 43 27.17 -7.64 -14.92
N ARG A 44 26.65 -6.90 -15.90
CA ARG A 44 25.94 -5.62 -15.69
C ARG A 44 24.66 -5.55 -16.52
N ALA A 45 23.58 -5.06 -15.92
CA ALA A 45 22.30 -4.88 -16.60
C ALA A 45 22.44 -4.08 -17.91
N GLY A 46 21.58 -4.36 -18.90
CA GLY A 46 21.55 -3.61 -20.17
C GLY A 46 20.96 -2.20 -20.07
N ARG A 47 20.24 -1.90 -18.99
CA ARG A 47 19.60 -0.61 -18.69
C ARG A 47 20.28 0.05 -17.49
N CYS A 48 20.43 1.37 -17.51
CA CYS A 48 20.99 2.11 -16.38
C CYS A 48 20.02 2.16 -15.19
N ARG A 49 20.55 2.46 -14.00
CA ARG A 49 19.82 2.58 -12.73
C ARG A 49 18.68 3.57 -12.82
N THR A 50 18.88 4.72 -13.49
CA THR A 50 17.83 5.73 -13.67
C THR A 50 16.64 5.17 -14.45
N CYS A 51 16.90 4.50 -15.57
CA CYS A 51 15.82 3.87 -16.36
C CYS A 51 15.14 2.74 -15.59
N ALA A 52 15.92 1.91 -14.88
CA ALA A 52 15.37 0.85 -14.03
C ALA A 52 14.48 1.41 -12.91
N ASN A 53 14.92 2.47 -12.23
CA ASN A 53 14.16 3.14 -11.18
C ASN A 53 12.90 3.80 -11.72
N LYS A 54 12.98 4.48 -12.88
CA LYS A 54 11.81 5.07 -13.54
C LYS A 54 10.79 4.00 -13.91
N GLN A 55 11.23 2.89 -14.51
CA GLN A 55 10.33 1.78 -14.83
C GLN A 55 9.71 1.16 -13.58
N LEU A 56 10.48 1.02 -12.49
CA LEU A 56 9.98 0.55 -11.20
C LEU A 56 8.93 1.50 -10.62
N GLN A 57 9.18 2.82 -10.68
CA GLN A 57 8.22 3.84 -10.26
C GLN A 57 6.94 3.80 -11.12
N THR A 58 7.07 3.70 -12.44
CA THR A 58 5.92 3.58 -13.35
C THR A 58 5.13 2.29 -13.09
N SER A 59 5.81 1.17 -12.86
CA SER A 59 5.15 -0.10 -12.54
C SER A 59 4.42 -0.04 -11.19
N ARG A 60 5.03 0.62 -10.19
CA ARG A 60 4.40 0.90 -8.90
C ARG A 60 3.17 1.81 -9.04
N ALA A 61 3.25 2.84 -9.88
CA ALA A 61 2.15 3.76 -10.14
C ALA A 61 1.00 3.09 -10.91
N ALA A 62 1.32 2.27 -11.91
CA ALA A 62 0.36 1.51 -12.71
C ALA A 62 -0.38 0.46 -11.86
N ALA A 63 0.33 -0.22 -10.96
CA ALA A 63 -0.24 -1.19 -10.02
C ALA A 63 -0.65 -0.55 -8.69
N ASP A 64 -1.07 0.73 -8.71
CA ASP A 64 -1.72 1.47 -7.62
C ASP A 64 -1.07 1.39 -6.22
N GLY A 65 0.24 1.09 -6.20
CA GLY A 65 1.06 0.89 -5.01
C GLY A 65 0.82 -0.42 -4.25
N LEU A 66 -0.32 -1.10 -4.44
CA LEU A 66 -0.78 -2.16 -3.55
C LEU A 66 0.11 -3.41 -3.64
N ALA A 67 0.46 -3.85 -4.85
CA ALA A 67 1.28 -5.05 -5.04
C ALA A 67 2.65 -4.97 -4.34
N TYR A 68 3.30 -3.79 -4.40
CA TYR A 68 4.57 -3.58 -3.71
C TYR A 68 4.40 -3.50 -2.19
N ALA A 69 3.30 -2.87 -1.73
CA ALA A 69 2.99 -2.83 -0.31
C ALA A 69 2.76 -4.25 0.25
N LEU A 70 2.10 -5.14 -0.51
CA LEU A 70 1.81 -6.52 -0.09
C LEU A 70 3.10 -7.31 0.09
N GLU A 71 4.00 -7.27 -0.89
CA GLU A 71 5.31 -7.94 -0.77
C GLU A 71 6.11 -7.43 0.44
N ARG A 72 6.06 -6.11 0.71
CA ARG A 72 6.70 -5.55 1.91
C ARG A 72 6.04 -6.00 3.21
N GLY A 73 4.70 -6.09 3.24
CA GLY A 73 3.94 -6.57 4.39
C GLY A 73 4.30 -8.03 4.72
N HIS A 74 4.28 -8.89 3.70
CA HIS A 74 4.71 -10.28 3.79
C HIS A 74 6.13 -10.42 4.34
N ARG A 75 7.10 -9.65 3.78
CA ARG A 75 8.49 -9.70 4.25
C ARG A 75 8.62 -9.31 5.72
N ARG A 76 7.97 -8.21 6.14
CA ARG A 76 8.00 -7.73 7.53
C ARG A 76 7.41 -8.76 8.50
N ALA A 77 6.31 -9.42 8.13
CA ALA A 77 5.71 -10.46 8.95
C ALA A 77 6.66 -11.66 9.14
N ARG A 78 7.34 -12.09 8.05
CA ARG A 78 8.36 -13.15 8.14
C ARG A 78 9.54 -12.77 9.02
N GLU A 79 10.06 -11.55 8.88
CA GLU A 79 11.15 -11.03 9.72
C GLU A 79 10.75 -10.98 11.20
N ALA A 80 9.48 -10.75 11.49
CA ALA A 80 8.92 -10.75 12.85
C ALA A 80 8.54 -12.15 13.39
N GLY A 81 8.70 -13.22 12.60
CA GLY A 81 8.30 -14.57 12.98
C GLY A 81 6.78 -14.79 13.07
N LEU A 82 5.99 -13.93 12.41
CA LEU A 82 4.54 -14.00 12.38
C LEU A 82 4.03 -14.81 11.17
N PRO A 83 2.75 -15.23 11.16
CA PRO A 83 2.14 -15.81 9.96
C PRO A 83 2.29 -14.86 8.76
N ALA A 84 2.67 -15.42 7.61
CA ALA A 84 2.94 -14.64 6.40
C ALA A 84 2.51 -15.45 5.17
N ILE A 85 1.27 -15.22 4.73
CA ILE A 85 0.67 -15.85 3.56
C ILE A 85 0.81 -14.89 2.38
N LYS A 86 1.20 -15.42 1.21
CA LYS A 86 1.23 -14.64 -0.03
C LYS A 86 -0.14 -14.66 -0.68
N PHE A 87 -0.59 -13.49 -1.10
CA PHE A 87 -1.75 -13.29 -1.95
C PHE A 87 -1.49 -12.11 -2.88
N THR A 88 -2.16 -12.11 -4.01
CA THR A 88 -2.04 -11.14 -5.08
C THR A 88 -2.96 -9.95 -4.84
N ARG A 89 -2.68 -8.84 -5.53
CA ARG A 89 -3.58 -7.68 -5.58
C ARG A 89 -4.99 -8.08 -6.05
N ALA A 90 -5.09 -8.98 -7.03
CA ALA A 90 -6.38 -9.39 -7.57
C ALA A 90 -7.20 -10.16 -6.52
N GLU A 91 -6.59 -11.10 -5.82
CA GLU A 91 -7.22 -11.85 -4.73
C GLU A 91 -7.67 -10.91 -3.60
N LEU A 92 -6.84 -9.94 -3.21
CA LEU A 92 -7.23 -8.97 -2.18
C LEU A 92 -8.42 -8.11 -2.59
N LEU A 93 -8.47 -7.67 -3.84
CA LEU A 93 -9.59 -6.85 -4.33
C LEU A 93 -10.89 -7.65 -4.41
N VAL A 94 -10.84 -8.92 -4.81
CA VAL A 94 -12.01 -9.81 -4.77
C VAL A 94 -12.47 -10.01 -3.33
N TYR A 95 -11.55 -10.31 -2.41
CA TYR A 95 -11.87 -10.47 -1.00
C TYR A 95 -12.51 -9.22 -0.38
N TRP A 96 -11.99 -8.03 -0.71
CA TRP A 96 -12.61 -6.78 -0.25
C TRP A 96 -14.00 -6.57 -0.87
N ASP A 97 -14.17 -6.83 -2.16
CA ASP A 97 -15.46 -6.72 -2.84
C ASP A 97 -16.52 -7.66 -2.23
N ASP A 98 -16.15 -8.93 -1.96
CA ASP A 98 -17.01 -9.93 -1.31
C ASP A 98 -17.48 -9.50 0.09
N LEU A 99 -16.69 -8.68 0.79
CA LEU A 99 -17.01 -8.12 2.10
C LEU A 99 -17.63 -6.72 2.05
N GLY A 100 -17.87 -6.17 0.86
CA GLY A 100 -18.37 -4.80 0.70
C GLY A 100 -17.37 -3.72 1.11
N ILE A 101 -16.07 -4.04 1.18
CA ILE A 101 -15.00 -3.10 1.51
C ILE A 101 -14.59 -2.33 0.26
N ASN A 102 -14.83 -1.02 0.25
CA ASN A 102 -14.41 -0.16 -0.86
C ASN A 102 -12.88 0.06 -0.85
N PRO A 103 -12.13 -0.34 -1.91
CA PRO A 103 -10.67 -0.17 -1.97
C PRO A 103 -10.21 1.28 -2.05
N TRP A 104 -11.12 2.24 -2.23
CA TRP A 104 -10.84 3.68 -2.28
C TRP A 104 -11.41 4.43 -1.10
N GLU A 105 -11.81 3.72 -0.06
CA GLU A 105 -12.27 4.30 1.19
C GLU A 105 -11.41 3.79 2.35
N CYS A 106 -11.07 4.67 3.29
CA CYS A 106 -10.33 4.26 4.47
C CYS A 106 -11.24 3.39 5.33
N PHE A 107 -10.90 2.11 5.48
CA PHE A 107 -11.70 1.14 6.23
C PHE A 107 -12.02 1.60 7.67
N HIS A 108 -11.10 2.33 8.29
CA HIS A 108 -11.23 2.79 9.67
C HIS A 108 -11.96 4.14 9.81
N THR A 109 -12.03 4.97 8.77
CA THR A 109 -12.49 6.37 8.90
C THR A 109 -13.50 6.82 7.85
N GLY A 110 -13.81 6.01 6.83
CA GLY A 110 -14.68 6.39 5.71
C GLY A 110 -14.07 7.43 4.74
N VAL A 111 -12.85 7.93 5.02
CA VAL A 111 -12.23 8.98 4.20
C VAL A 111 -11.90 8.45 2.81
N GLN A 112 -12.30 9.18 1.78
CA GLN A 112 -11.95 8.87 0.39
C GLN A 112 -10.43 8.92 0.18
N LEU A 113 -9.91 7.82 -0.33
CA LEU A 113 -8.51 7.59 -0.60
C LEU A 113 -8.18 8.02 -2.01
N ARG A 114 -6.99 8.58 -2.17
CA ARG A 114 -6.47 8.97 -3.48
C ARG A 114 -5.26 8.15 -3.89
N ARG A 115 -5.06 8.07 -5.20
CA ARG A 115 -3.99 7.28 -5.79
C ARG A 115 -2.63 7.98 -5.66
N GLU A 116 -2.64 9.31 -5.70
CA GLU A 116 -1.44 10.13 -5.71
C GLU A 116 -0.68 9.96 -4.39
N PRO A 117 0.61 9.58 -4.43
CA PRO A 117 1.42 9.51 -3.22
C PRO A 117 1.74 10.91 -2.72
N GLY A 118 1.93 11.06 -1.41
CA GLY A 118 2.39 12.31 -0.79
C GLY A 118 1.33 13.02 0.03
N TYR A 119 0.05 12.77 -0.25
CA TYR A 119 -1.09 13.34 0.48
C TYR A 119 -1.46 12.55 1.74
N PRO A 120 -2.11 13.20 2.73
CA PRO A 120 -2.63 12.53 3.93
C PRO A 120 -3.49 11.29 3.65
N ASN A 121 -4.43 11.44 2.72
CA ASN A 121 -5.32 10.38 2.25
C ASN A 121 -4.77 9.60 1.04
N SER A 122 -3.44 9.61 0.82
CA SER A 122 -2.84 8.66 -0.12
C SER A 122 -3.18 7.24 0.32
N ARG A 123 -3.67 6.42 -0.61
CA ARG A 123 -4.03 5.04 -0.29
C ARG A 123 -2.80 4.21 0.10
N THR A 124 -2.93 3.52 1.22
CA THR A 124 -2.13 2.36 1.62
C THR A 124 -3.09 1.23 1.98
N PHE A 125 -2.55 0.12 2.49
CA PHE A 125 -3.31 -0.74 3.38
C PHE A 125 -2.77 -0.64 4.81
N ASP A 126 -3.60 -1.02 5.76
CA ASP A 126 -3.25 -1.25 7.16
C ASP A 126 -3.30 -2.74 7.48
N HIS A 127 -2.49 -3.15 8.45
CA HIS A 127 -2.68 -4.42 9.12
C HIS A 127 -3.58 -4.19 10.33
N VAL A 128 -4.79 -4.75 10.34
CA VAL A 128 -5.78 -4.50 11.41
C VAL A 128 -5.15 -4.80 12.77
N GLN A 129 -4.60 -6.01 12.90
CA GLN A 129 -3.67 -6.41 13.95
C GLN A 129 -2.22 -6.09 13.52
N PRO A 130 -1.48 -5.28 14.29
CA PRO A 130 -0.18 -4.76 13.86
C PRO A 130 0.93 -5.82 13.90
N LEU A 131 1.75 -5.85 12.84
CA LEU A 131 2.90 -6.77 12.74
C LEU A 131 3.99 -6.59 13.81
N SER A 132 3.98 -5.46 14.54
CA SER A 132 4.95 -5.21 15.62
C SER A 132 4.57 -5.89 16.93
N VAL A 133 3.35 -6.42 17.05
CA VAL A 133 2.87 -7.08 18.26
C VAL A 133 2.99 -8.60 18.07
N PRO A 134 3.70 -9.32 18.96
CA PRO A 134 3.79 -10.78 18.92
C PRO A 134 2.43 -11.44 19.03
N GLY A 135 2.25 -12.59 18.37
CA GLY A 135 1.02 -13.39 18.45
C GLY A 135 -0.15 -12.86 17.63
N THR A 136 0.02 -11.80 16.85
CA THR A 136 -1.00 -11.30 15.91
C THR A 136 -1.15 -12.22 14.70
N ALA A 137 -2.27 -12.04 13.98
CA ALA A 137 -2.57 -12.75 12.73
C ALA A 137 -1.49 -12.60 11.64
N GLY A 138 -0.59 -11.62 11.74
CA GLY A 138 0.51 -11.44 10.81
C GLY A 138 0.05 -10.88 9.45
N HIS A 139 0.70 -11.28 8.36
CA HIS A 139 0.30 -10.89 7.01
C HIS A 139 -0.53 -12.00 6.36
N VAL A 140 -1.84 -11.89 6.54
CA VAL A 140 -2.88 -12.73 5.93
C VAL A 140 -3.95 -11.83 5.30
N ILE A 141 -4.77 -12.37 4.40
CA ILE A 141 -5.70 -11.56 3.58
C ILE A 141 -6.76 -10.87 4.45
N GLU A 142 -7.19 -11.56 5.51
CA GLU A 142 -8.18 -11.11 6.49
C GLU A 142 -7.66 -9.97 7.37
N ASN A 143 -6.34 -9.87 7.52
CA ASN A 143 -5.70 -8.86 8.36
C ASN A 143 -5.25 -7.64 7.55
N VAL A 144 -5.70 -7.46 6.30
CA VAL A 144 -5.27 -6.37 5.42
C VAL A 144 -6.49 -5.58 4.92
N VAL A 145 -6.53 -4.27 5.20
CA VAL A 145 -7.66 -3.38 4.85
C VAL A 145 -7.18 -2.08 4.19
N PRO A 146 -7.95 -1.42 3.31
CA PRO A 146 -7.56 -0.14 2.73
C PRO A 146 -7.51 0.93 3.81
N CYS A 147 -6.49 1.78 3.79
CA CYS A 147 -6.33 2.81 4.82
C CYS A 147 -5.64 4.05 4.25
N SER A 148 -5.93 5.23 4.84
CA SER A 148 -5.15 6.43 4.57
C SER A 148 -3.76 6.32 5.19
N ARG A 149 -2.78 6.92 4.54
CA ARG A 149 -1.39 6.93 5.03
C ARG A 149 -1.29 7.57 6.42
N ASP A 150 -1.95 8.70 6.62
CA ASP A 150 -1.82 9.46 7.86
C ASP A 150 -2.54 8.76 9.02
N TYR A 151 -3.73 8.19 8.79
CA TYR A 151 -4.39 7.39 9.82
C TYR A 151 -3.60 6.13 10.18
N ASN A 152 -3.02 5.43 9.21
CA ASN A 152 -2.17 4.26 9.50
C ASN A 152 -0.96 4.66 10.38
N ARG A 153 -0.35 5.83 10.13
CA ARG A 153 0.73 6.36 10.97
C ARG A 153 0.27 6.72 12.38
N HIS A 154 -0.91 7.32 12.50
CA HIS A 154 -1.54 7.65 13.80
C HIS A 154 -1.88 6.40 14.60
N LYS A 155 -2.58 5.44 13.99
CA LYS A 155 -2.94 4.15 14.59
C LYS A 155 -1.69 3.39 15.04
N SER A 156 -0.65 3.35 14.22
CA SER A 156 0.63 2.69 14.56
C SER A 156 0.39 1.25 15.05
N ALA A 157 0.89 0.89 16.23
CA ALA A 157 0.70 -0.42 16.87
C ALA A 157 -0.55 -0.51 17.77
N THR A 158 -1.40 0.51 17.77
CA THR A 158 -2.63 0.54 18.56
C THR A 158 -3.77 -0.12 17.77
N SER A 159 -4.76 -0.71 18.47
CA SER A 159 -5.98 -1.17 17.79
C SER A 159 -6.71 0.01 17.15
N ALA A 160 -7.42 -0.24 16.06
CA ALA A 160 -8.11 0.84 15.34
C ALA A 160 -9.11 1.59 16.24
N VAL A 161 -9.83 0.85 17.08
CA VAL A 161 -10.83 1.40 18.01
C VAL A 161 -10.18 2.29 19.05
N LEU A 162 -9.09 1.85 19.67
CA LEU A 162 -8.35 2.68 20.63
C LEU A 162 -7.73 3.91 19.97
N ALA A 163 -7.31 3.83 18.71
CA ALA A 163 -6.79 4.96 17.95
C ALA A 163 -7.88 6.01 17.63
N VAL A 164 -9.13 5.57 17.39
CA VAL A 164 -10.28 6.47 17.24
C VAL A 164 -10.70 7.08 18.58
N LEU A 165 -10.76 6.26 19.65
CA LEU A 165 -11.18 6.72 20.98
C LEU A 165 -10.21 7.73 21.59
N ASN A 166 -8.90 7.59 21.33
CA ASN A 166 -7.85 8.49 21.84
C ASN A 166 -7.41 9.55 20.81
N ARG A 167 -8.22 9.80 19.77
CA ARG A 167 -7.89 10.80 18.74
C ARG A 167 -7.94 12.21 19.32
N ASP A 168 -7.13 13.09 18.76
CA ASP A 168 -7.32 14.53 18.88
C ASP A 168 -8.50 14.94 17.98
N PRO A 169 -9.63 15.43 18.54
CA PRO A 169 -10.80 15.83 17.75
C PRO A 169 -10.53 17.01 16.81
N GLU A 170 -9.53 17.86 17.09
CA GLU A 170 -9.15 18.96 16.21
C GLU A 170 -8.35 18.47 14.99
N GLN A 171 -7.56 17.41 15.18
CA GLN A 171 -6.75 16.80 14.12
C GLN A 171 -7.56 15.81 13.25
N TYR A 172 -8.59 15.17 13.84
CA TYR A 172 -9.46 14.20 13.18
C TYR A 172 -10.94 14.51 13.47
N PRO A 173 -11.46 15.67 13.01
CA PRO A 173 -12.84 16.05 13.23
C PRO A 173 -13.78 15.05 12.54
N GLY A 174 -14.85 14.63 13.22
CA GLY A 174 -15.90 13.75 12.67
C GLY A 174 -15.57 12.26 12.54
N VAL A 175 -14.41 11.77 13.03
CA VAL A 175 -14.12 10.33 13.05
C VAL A 175 -14.85 9.65 14.22
N GLU A 176 -16.05 9.15 14.02
CA GLU A 176 -16.77 8.33 15.00
C GLU A 176 -16.64 6.84 14.68
N TYR A 177 -16.61 5.97 15.70
CA TYR A 177 -16.58 4.52 15.51
C TYR A 177 -17.90 3.90 16.01
N PRO A 178 -18.89 3.70 15.13
CA PRO A 178 -20.21 3.18 15.50
C PRO A 178 -20.34 1.65 15.43
N GLY A 179 -19.28 0.92 15.05
CA GLY A 179 -19.33 -0.51 14.71
C GLY A 179 -19.11 -1.49 15.87
N PRO A 180 -19.53 -2.75 15.73
CA PRO A 180 -19.19 -3.83 16.65
C PRO A 180 -17.69 -4.20 16.55
N VAL A 181 -17.10 -4.67 17.66
CA VAL A 181 -15.68 -5.05 17.75
C VAL A 181 -15.51 -6.52 18.12
N ASP A 182 -14.43 -7.16 17.66
CA ASP A 182 -14.07 -8.51 18.08
C ASP A 182 -13.51 -8.52 19.52
N GLU A 183 -13.18 -9.71 20.03
CA GLU A 183 -12.61 -9.89 21.37
C GLU A 183 -11.24 -9.19 21.59
N HIS A 184 -10.62 -8.69 20.52
CA HIS A 184 -9.37 -7.94 20.53
C HIS A 184 -9.57 -6.44 20.28
N GLY A 185 -10.81 -5.97 20.16
CA GLY A 185 -11.13 -4.58 19.86
C GLY A 185 -10.89 -4.18 18.41
N ASN A 186 -10.91 -5.13 17.47
CA ASN A 186 -10.85 -4.86 16.04
C ASN A 186 -12.25 -4.65 15.47
N PRO A 187 -12.42 -3.75 14.48
CA PRO A 187 -13.71 -3.58 13.81
C PRO A 187 -14.23 -4.85 13.14
N LEU A 188 -15.45 -5.27 13.47
CA LEU A 188 -16.15 -6.40 12.83
C LEU A 188 -16.89 -6.01 11.54
N ALA A 189 -17.07 -4.71 11.29
CA ALA A 189 -17.61 -4.16 10.05
C ALA A 189 -16.94 -2.80 9.75
N PRO A 190 -16.81 -2.41 8.46
CA PRO A 190 -16.32 -1.08 8.09
C PRO A 190 -17.19 0.00 8.74
N ALA A 191 -16.54 1.06 9.23
CA ALA A 191 -17.25 2.25 9.69
C ALA A 191 -17.92 2.90 8.48
N LEU A 192 -19.20 2.60 8.25
CA LEU A 192 -20.03 3.29 7.26
C LEU A 192 -20.15 4.76 7.70
N VAL A 193 -19.44 5.65 7.04
CA VAL A 193 -19.62 7.10 7.19
C VAL A 193 -19.75 7.70 5.81
N GLU A 194 -20.97 8.09 5.43
CA GLU A 194 -21.19 9.00 4.30
C GLU A 194 -20.59 10.36 4.68
N TRP A 195 -19.61 10.80 3.91
CA TRP A 195 -19.12 12.17 3.95
C TRP A 195 -19.72 12.95 2.77
N SER A 196 -20.48 13.99 3.04
CA SER A 196 -20.90 14.97 2.04
C SER A 196 -20.16 16.29 2.21
N ASP A 197 -19.46 16.73 1.16
CA ASP A 197 -19.01 18.12 0.97
C ASP A 197 -20.19 19.06 0.62
N SER A 198 -21.29 19.02 1.37
CA SER A 198 -22.40 19.96 1.15
C SER A 198 -23.19 20.23 2.41
N ASP A 199 -23.54 21.49 2.63
CA ASP A 199 -24.27 22.08 3.76
C ASP A 199 -25.61 21.41 4.12
N ARG A 200 -25.61 20.16 4.58
CA ARG A 200 -26.78 19.48 5.14
C ARG A 200 -26.47 18.89 6.51
N GLU A 201 -27.42 19.05 7.42
CA GLU A 201 -27.32 18.55 8.79
C GLU A 201 -27.16 17.01 8.83
N PRO A 202 -26.38 16.48 9.79
CA PRO A 202 -26.03 15.06 9.86
C PRO A 202 -27.27 14.17 10.02
N VAL A 203 -27.30 13.07 9.26
CA VAL A 203 -28.33 12.04 9.41
C VAL A 203 -27.94 11.10 10.54
N VAL A 204 -28.72 11.12 11.62
CA VAL A 204 -28.56 10.21 12.76
C VAL A 204 -29.28 8.90 12.43
N ILE A 205 -28.53 7.81 12.24
CA ILE A 205 -29.09 6.47 12.09
C ILE A 205 -28.89 5.72 13.40
N SER A 206 -29.98 5.30 14.03
CA SER A 206 -29.96 4.50 15.25
C SER A 206 -30.16 3.02 14.90
N LEU A 207 -29.34 2.16 15.49
CA LEU A 207 -29.52 0.70 15.44
C LEU A 207 -30.21 0.24 16.73
N ASP A 208 -31.12 -0.73 16.61
CA ASP A 208 -31.68 -1.39 17.80
C ASP A 208 -30.68 -2.37 18.43
N SER A 209 -31.06 -2.96 19.57
CA SER A 209 -30.23 -3.91 20.32
C SER A 209 -29.87 -5.20 19.55
N GLU A 210 -30.44 -5.41 18.36
CA GLU A 210 -30.16 -6.54 17.47
C GLU A 210 -29.39 -6.12 16.21
N GLY A 211 -29.00 -4.85 16.09
CA GLY A 211 -28.19 -4.34 14.98
C GLY A 211 -28.99 -4.11 13.70
N LYS A 212 -30.32 -4.02 13.74
CA LYS A 212 -31.13 -3.62 12.59
C LYS A 212 -31.31 -2.11 12.53
N GLN A 213 -31.28 -1.60 11.30
CA GLN A 213 -31.50 -0.18 11.01
C GLN A 213 -32.95 0.20 11.36
N VAL A 214 -33.11 1.12 12.31
CA VAL A 214 -34.40 1.74 12.59
C VAL A 214 -34.40 3.09 11.88
N LEU A 215 -35.21 3.21 10.83
CA LEU A 215 -35.44 4.50 10.17
C LEU A 215 -36.31 5.36 11.11
N ALA A 216 -35.85 6.59 11.37
CA ALA A 216 -36.72 7.68 11.78
C ALA A 216 -37.42 8.27 10.55
#